data_AF-A0A7V7YDQ4-F1
#
_entry.id   AF-A0A7V7YDQ4-F1
#
_cell.length_a   1.000
_cell.length_b   1.000
_cell.length_c   1.000
_cell.angle_alpha   90.00
_cell.angle_beta   90.00
_cell.angle_gamma   90.00
#
_symmetry.space_group_name_H-M   'P 1'
#
loop_
_entity.id
_entity.type
_entity.pdbx_description
1 polymer ?
#
loop_
_entity_poly.entity_id
_entity_poly.type
_entity_poly.pdbx_seq_one_letter_code
_entity_poly.pdbx_strand_id
1 'polypeptide(L)'
;MMFKIVDVEALVSQAKASGASRIEVDVTLLATYSEEACITQTQWMGSPHCNKNYAWLHVDAEGIPFYAGYGRGARAWQKNGGYAWEWFVREQLGGDYRVAILAVGMTDAHAQAIFEQMLEMYNTKLLNQSSFHRGMDYAALEEERAKKEAIRPFYRMVRHKKPARQIFETAQQALAMQYALDPHRTETGRFGEVLKAMDAYTPLSPSFIAYIVEWYVGRGDIPAAKAALEGFTSRAPRQARHEKIVHLAEIVERGSFATRPKWLDPPNEKDVQQ
;
A
#
# COMPACT_ATOMS: atom_id res chain seq x y z
N MET A 1 33.73 11.73 -17.79
CA MET A 1 32.90 12.24 -18.90
C MET A 1 31.68 12.85 -18.25
N MET A 2 31.49 14.15 -18.41
CA MET A 2 30.44 14.92 -17.74
C MET A 2 29.06 14.53 -18.30
N PHE A 3 28.14 14.09 -17.44
CA PHE A 3 26.76 13.85 -17.82
C PHE A 3 26.15 15.11 -18.42
N LYS A 4 25.56 14.95 -19.60
CA LYS A 4 24.86 16.01 -20.32
C LYS A 4 23.41 15.60 -20.42
N ILE A 5 22.54 16.33 -19.74
CA ILE A 5 21.09 16.17 -19.89
C ILE A 5 20.77 16.18 -21.39
N VAL A 6 20.04 15.16 -21.84
CA VAL A 6 19.61 15.06 -23.24
C VAL A 6 18.45 16.04 -23.46
N ASP A 7 18.77 17.22 -24.00
CA ASP A 7 17.77 18.18 -24.46
C ASP A 7 17.32 17.80 -25.88
N VAL A 8 16.14 17.18 -25.96
CA VAL A 8 15.58 16.65 -27.20
C VAL A 8 15.25 17.76 -28.19
N GLU A 9 14.73 18.89 -27.72
CA GLU A 9 14.48 20.08 -28.56
C GLU A 9 15.78 20.62 -29.18
N ALA A 10 16.89 20.63 -28.43
CA ALA A 10 18.18 21.07 -28.94
C ALA A 10 18.71 20.10 -30.01
N LEU A 11 18.61 18.79 -29.78
CA LEU A 11 18.98 17.76 -30.76
C LEU A 11 18.13 17.87 -32.03
N VAL A 12 16.82 18.07 -31.90
CA VAL A 12 15.91 18.26 -33.02
C VAL A 12 16.27 19.50 -33.82
N SER A 13 16.54 20.61 -33.14
CA SER A 13 16.98 21.86 -33.80
C SER A 13 18.28 21.67 -34.56
N GLN A 14 19.27 21.00 -33.97
CA GLN A 14 20.56 20.74 -34.59
C GLN A 14 20.44 19.87 -35.85
N ALA A 15 19.67 18.79 -35.78
CA ALA A 15 19.53 17.89 -36.92
C ALA A 15 18.65 18.47 -38.04
N LYS A 16 17.65 19.31 -37.71
CA LYS A 16 16.96 20.12 -38.73
C LYS A 16 17.93 21.05 -39.47
N ALA A 17 18.83 21.71 -38.73
CA ALA A 17 19.84 22.58 -39.33
C ALA A 17 20.82 21.82 -40.23
N SER A 18 21.06 20.53 -39.97
CA SER A 18 21.87 19.66 -40.82
C SER A 18 21.10 18.96 -41.95
N GLY A 19 19.82 19.31 -42.16
CA GLY A 19 18.99 18.75 -43.23
C GLY A 19 18.46 17.33 -42.98
N ALA A 20 18.51 16.83 -41.75
CA ALA A 20 17.97 15.51 -41.42
C ALA A 20 16.43 15.53 -41.41
N SER A 21 15.81 14.54 -42.06
CA SER A 21 14.35 14.38 -42.14
C SER A 21 13.78 13.52 -41.00
N ARG A 22 14.61 12.72 -40.34
CA ARG A 22 14.27 11.87 -39.20
C ARG A 22 15.42 11.87 -38.20
N ILE A 23 15.09 11.88 -36.92
CA ILE A 23 16.04 11.82 -35.82
C ILE A 23 15.55 10.71 -34.89
N GLU A 24 16.39 9.70 -34.71
CA GLU A 24 16.19 8.72 -33.66
C GLU A 24 17.05 9.15 -32.49
N VAL A 25 16.39 9.51 -31.39
CA VAL A 25 17.07 9.77 -30.13
C VAL A 25 17.05 8.46 -29.37
N ASP A 26 18.18 7.78 -29.37
CA ASP A 26 18.41 6.70 -28.41
C ASP A 26 18.59 7.35 -27.03
N VAL A 27 17.48 7.47 -26.31
CA VAL A 27 17.52 7.85 -24.89
C VAL A 27 18.14 6.64 -24.20
N THR A 28 19.43 6.73 -23.88
CA THR A 28 20.19 5.64 -23.27
C THR A 28 19.34 4.98 -22.21
N LEU A 29 18.88 3.75 -22.50
CA LEU A 29 17.99 3.05 -21.59
C LEU A 29 18.76 2.75 -20.30
N LEU A 30 18.50 3.56 -19.27
CA LEU A 30 18.02 3.20 -17.93
C LEU A 30 18.79 2.15 -17.09
N ALA A 31 19.43 1.16 -17.69
CA ALA A 31 20.26 0.18 -16.99
C ALA A 31 21.59 0.77 -16.49
N THR A 32 22.04 1.90 -17.05
CA THR A 32 23.31 2.56 -16.69
C THR A 32 23.18 4.08 -16.79
N TYR A 33 22.58 4.73 -15.79
CA TYR A 33 22.73 6.18 -15.61
C TYR A 33 23.89 6.44 -14.63
N SER A 34 24.75 7.41 -14.93
CA SER A 34 25.85 7.77 -14.03
C SER A 34 25.32 8.53 -12.81
N GLU A 35 26.08 8.57 -11.70
CA GLU A 35 25.74 9.41 -10.54
C GLU A 35 25.51 10.88 -10.93
N GLU A 36 26.20 11.32 -11.97
CA GLU A 36 26.10 12.66 -12.54
C GLU A 36 24.74 12.96 -13.22
N ALA A 37 23.91 11.95 -13.46
CA ALA A 37 22.51 12.11 -13.90
C ALA A 37 21.57 12.60 -12.79
N CYS A 38 22.02 12.52 -11.54
CA CYS A 38 21.26 12.94 -10.38
C CYS A 38 21.38 14.46 -10.20
N ILE A 39 20.25 15.14 -10.16
CA ILE A 39 20.19 16.60 -10.04
C ILE A 39 19.40 17.03 -8.81
N THR A 40 19.96 17.98 -8.07
CA THR A 40 19.26 18.59 -6.93
C THR A 40 18.19 19.57 -7.43
N GLN A 41 17.20 19.85 -6.59
CA GLN A 41 16.17 20.84 -6.91
C GLN A 41 16.79 22.21 -7.24
N THR A 42 17.79 22.64 -6.48
CA THR A 42 18.48 23.92 -6.70
C THR A 42 19.17 23.97 -8.06
N GLN A 43 19.90 22.91 -8.43
CA GLN A 43 20.53 22.81 -9.75
C GLN A 43 19.49 22.80 -10.87
N TRP A 44 18.38 22.08 -10.69
CA TRP A 44 17.31 22.04 -11.69
C TRP A 44 16.62 23.38 -11.88
N MET A 45 16.26 24.05 -10.79
CA MET A 45 15.57 25.34 -10.83
C MET A 45 16.46 26.45 -11.38
N GLY A 46 17.78 26.35 -11.23
CA GLY A 46 18.76 27.24 -11.87
C GLY A 46 19.09 26.87 -13.32
N SER A 47 18.61 25.73 -13.83
CA SER A 47 18.90 25.27 -15.19
C SER A 47 18.02 25.97 -16.23
N PRO A 48 18.48 26.10 -17.50
CA PRO A 48 17.66 26.64 -18.58
C PRO A 48 16.48 25.73 -18.95
N HIS A 49 16.42 24.51 -18.38
CA HIS A 49 15.41 23.52 -18.68
C HIS A 49 14.29 23.46 -17.63
N CYS A 50 14.33 24.27 -16.56
CA CYS A 50 13.39 24.18 -15.43
C CYS A 50 11.91 24.31 -15.84
N ASN A 51 11.64 25.00 -16.96
CA ASN A 51 10.30 25.18 -17.52
C ASN A 51 9.92 24.14 -18.58
N LYS A 52 10.80 23.21 -18.96
CA LYS A 52 10.54 22.19 -19.99
C LYS A 52 9.84 20.97 -19.39
N ASN A 53 9.19 20.16 -20.24
CA ASN A 53 8.73 18.83 -19.82
C ASN A 53 9.92 17.89 -19.70
N TYR A 54 9.85 16.99 -18.73
CA TYR A 54 10.86 15.98 -18.47
C TYR A 54 10.24 14.75 -17.81
N ALA A 55 10.97 13.64 -17.89
CA ALA A 55 10.69 12.40 -17.17
C ALA A 55 11.86 12.10 -16.22
N TRP A 56 11.56 11.51 -15.07
CA TRP A 56 12.54 11.29 -14.00
C TRP A 56 12.33 9.97 -13.27
N LEU A 57 13.39 9.55 -12.58
CA LEU A 57 13.38 8.49 -11.57
C LEU A 57 13.79 9.03 -10.22
N HIS A 58 13.16 8.53 -9.14
CA HIS A 58 13.78 8.56 -7.82
C HIS A 58 14.54 7.27 -7.61
N VAL A 59 15.74 7.42 -7.06
CA VAL A 59 16.73 6.36 -6.94
C VAL A 59 17.36 6.41 -5.56
N ASP A 60 17.71 5.26 -5.01
CA ASP A 60 18.40 5.16 -3.72
C ASP A 60 19.90 5.53 -3.83
N ALA A 61 20.65 5.32 -2.74
CA ALA A 61 22.08 5.60 -2.65
C ALA A 61 22.90 4.73 -3.63
N GLU A 62 22.41 3.53 -3.94
CA GLU A 62 23.01 2.58 -4.86
C GLU A 62 22.62 2.86 -6.33
N GLY A 63 21.67 3.77 -6.56
CA GLY A 63 21.17 4.03 -7.90
C GLY A 63 20.20 2.96 -8.38
N ILE A 64 19.43 2.36 -7.48
CA ILE A 64 18.32 1.48 -7.84
C ILE A 64 17.05 2.34 -7.89
N PRO A 65 16.34 2.37 -9.04
CA PRO A 65 15.09 3.09 -9.13
C PRO A 65 14.01 2.51 -8.21
N PHE A 66 13.23 3.40 -7.60
CA PHE A 66 12.08 3.03 -6.78
C PHE A 66 10.81 3.83 -7.08
N TYR A 67 10.90 4.89 -7.88
CA TYR A 67 9.74 5.66 -8.34
C TYR A 67 10.03 6.32 -9.67
N ALA A 68 9.03 6.43 -10.53
CA ALA A 68 9.11 7.14 -11.80
C ALA A 68 8.06 8.23 -11.89
N GLY A 69 8.34 9.30 -12.64
CA GLY A 69 7.36 10.34 -12.91
C GLY A 69 7.70 11.18 -14.13
N TYR A 70 6.76 12.06 -14.51
CA TYR A 70 6.94 13.05 -15.56
C TYR A 70 6.20 14.35 -15.23
N GLY A 71 6.63 15.45 -15.84
CA GLY A 71 6.06 16.77 -15.60
C GLY A 71 7.01 17.92 -15.91
N ARG A 72 6.80 19.05 -15.21
CA ARG A 72 7.51 20.33 -15.38
C ARG A 72 7.89 20.95 -14.04
N GLY A 73 8.77 21.95 -14.06
CA GLY A 73 9.13 22.70 -12.85
C GLY A 73 9.74 21.80 -11.79
N ALA A 74 9.40 22.03 -10.53
CA ALA A 74 9.96 21.29 -9.38
C ALA A 74 9.24 19.97 -9.06
N ARG A 75 8.42 19.42 -9.97
CA ARG A 75 7.51 18.30 -9.66
C ARG A 75 8.20 17.03 -9.15
N ALA A 76 9.42 16.75 -9.60
CA ALA A 76 10.22 15.61 -9.13
C ALA A 76 10.72 15.73 -7.68
N TRP A 77 10.68 16.92 -7.08
CA TRP A 77 11.10 17.12 -5.67
C TRP A 77 9.91 17.37 -4.75
N GLN A 78 8.69 17.32 -5.27
CA GLN A 78 7.48 17.43 -4.45
C GLN A 78 7.10 16.07 -3.86
N LYS A 79 6.62 16.06 -2.61
CA LYS A 79 6.11 14.85 -1.96
C LYS A 79 4.74 14.48 -2.55
N ASN A 80 4.75 13.69 -3.61
CA ASN A 80 3.54 13.34 -4.36
C ASN A 80 3.49 11.85 -4.81
N GLY A 81 4.37 11.00 -4.29
CA GLY A 81 4.42 9.57 -4.64
C GLY A 81 3.41 8.68 -3.91
N GLY A 82 2.58 9.24 -3.03
CA GLY A 82 1.60 8.51 -2.23
C GLY A 82 2.18 7.84 -0.98
N TYR A 83 1.33 7.15 -0.21
CA TYR A 83 1.67 6.66 1.14
C TYR A 83 2.83 5.66 1.16
N ALA A 84 2.95 4.79 0.15
CA ALA A 84 4.01 3.80 0.08
C ALA A 84 5.36 4.45 -0.22
N TRP A 85 5.38 5.43 -1.11
CA TRP A 85 6.56 6.23 -1.41
C TRP A 85 7.03 6.99 -0.17
N GLU A 86 6.11 7.70 0.51
CA GLU A 86 6.45 8.48 1.70
C GLU A 86 7.01 7.62 2.83
N TRP A 87 6.38 6.45 3.05
CA TRP A 87 6.86 5.49 4.03
C TRP A 87 8.24 4.94 3.63
N PHE A 88 8.44 4.54 2.38
CA PHE A 88 9.70 3.98 1.92
C PHE A 88 10.85 4.97 2.07
N VAL A 89 10.66 6.22 1.60
CA VAL A 89 11.67 7.27 1.74
C VAL A 89 11.99 7.54 3.21
N ARG A 90 10.98 7.62 4.08
CA ARG A 90 11.20 7.91 5.50
C ARG A 90 11.85 6.76 6.27
N GLU A 91 11.32 5.56 6.13
CA GLU A 91 11.66 4.41 6.99
C GLU A 91 12.79 3.56 6.43
N GLN A 92 12.93 3.46 5.10
CA GLN A 92 13.97 2.63 4.47
C GLN A 92 15.17 3.46 4.02
N LEU A 93 14.94 4.68 3.53
CA LEU A 93 16.01 5.52 3.03
C LEU A 93 16.43 6.64 4.00
N GLY A 94 15.80 6.76 5.17
CA GLY A 94 16.12 7.80 6.15
C GLY A 94 15.86 9.23 5.67
N GLY A 95 15.05 9.40 4.62
CA GLY A 95 14.79 10.68 3.96
C GLY A 95 15.64 10.94 2.71
N ASP A 96 16.66 10.13 2.45
CA ASP A 96 17.62 10.36 1.38
C ASP A 96 17.22 9.67 0.08
N TYR A 97 17.17 10.44 -1.01
CA TYR A 97 17.01 9.89 -2.35
C TYR A 97 17.57 10.88 -3.37
N ARG A 98 17.85 10.39 -4.57
CA ARG A 98 18.31 11.22 -5.68
C ARG A 98 17.26 11.23 -6.80
N VAL A 99 17.26 12.30 -7.58
CA VAL A 99 16.37 12.46 -8.75
C VAL A 99 17.23 12.41 -10.00
N ALA A 100 17.06 11.36 -10.81
CA ALA A 100 17.71 11.23 -12.10
C ALA A 100 16.79 11.74 -13.21
N ILE A 101 17.26 12.70 -14.01
CA ILE A 101 16.52 13.22 -15.17
C ILE A 101 17.07 12.57 -16.43
N LEU A 102 16.18 11.92 -17.18
CA LEU A 102 16.56 11.08 -18.31
C LEU A 102 16.54 11.84 -19.63
N ALA A 103 15.50 12.66 -19.81
CA ALA A 103 15.31 13.46 -21.00
C ALA A 103 14.51 14.73 -20.68
N VAL A 104 14.75 15.80 -21.44
CA VAL A 104 14.11 17.10 -21.28
C VAL A 104 13.81 17.76 -22.63
N GLY A 105 12.93 18.76 -22.63
CA GLY A 105 12.63 19.53 -23.84
C GLY A 105 11.80 18.70 -24.81
N MET A 106 10.78 18.05 -24.26
CA MET A 106 9.89 17.16 -24.98
C MET A 106 8.48 17.75 -24.96
N THR A 107 7.63 17.29 -25.88
CA THR A 107 6.19 17.47 -25.70
C THR A 107 5.74 16.71 -24.45
N ASP A 108 4.63 17.11 -23.86
CA ASP A 108 4.05 16.41 -22.71
C ASP A 108 3.80 14.92 -23.03
N ALA A 109 3.26 14.65 -24.24
CA ALA A 109 3.04 13.30 -24.74
C ALA A 109 4.34 12.46 -24.83
N HIS A 110 5.48 13.05 -25.21
CA HIS A 110 6.74 12.32 -25.23
C HIS A 110 7.27 12.04 -23.82
N ALA A 111 7.14 13.00 -22.89
CA ALA A 111 7.53 12.78 -21.49
C ALA A 111 6.68 11.66 -20.86
N GLN A 112 5.39 11.63 -21.16
CA GLN A 112 4.49 10.55 -20.75
C GLN A 112 4.89 9.20 -21.38
N ALA A 113 5.20 9.15 -22.68
CA ALA A 113 5.60 7.91 -23.34
C ALA A 113 6.89 7.32 -22.74
N ILE A 114 7.85 8.15 -22.34
CA ILE A 114 9.05 7.69 -21.61
C ILE A 114 8.66 7.19 -20.22
N PHE A 115 7.74 7.87 -19.53
CA PHE A 115 7.23 7.41 -18.26
C PHE A 115 6.57 6.02 -18.34
N GLU A 116 5.76 5.77 -19.37
CA GLU A 116 5.15 4.45 -19.59
C GLU A 116 6.22 3.37 -19.83
N GLN A 117 7.25 3.66 -20.63
CA GLN A 117 8.40 2.75 -20.81
C GLN A 117 9.15 2.47 -19.50
N MET A 118 9.33 3.48 -18.64
CA MET A 118 9.93 3.29 -17.31
C MET A 118 9.08 2.37 -16.43
N LEU A 119 7.74 2.53 -16.47
CA LEU A 119 6.84 1.67 -15.71
C LEU A 119 6.93 0.21 -16.15
N GLU A 120 7.05 -0.04 -17.45
CA GLU A 120 7.22 -1.38 -18.00
C GLU A 120 8.57 -1.98 -17.62
N MET A 121 9.66 -1.23 -17.83
CA MET A 121 11.03 -1.71 -17.60
C MET A 121 11.34 -1.99 -16.13
N TYR A 122 10.84 -1.16 -15.21
CA TYR A 122 11.10 -1.27 -13.77
C TYR A 122 9.90 -1.77 -12.98
N ASN A 123 8.97 -2.45 -13.63
CA ASN A 123 7.71 -2.89 -13.07
C ASN A 123 7.76 -3.55 -11.67
N THR A 124 8.82 -4.28 -11.35
CA THR A 124 9.03 -4.96 -10.06
C THR A 124 9.80 -4.12 -9.04
N LYS A 125 10.38 -2.99 -9.45
CA LYS A 125 11.21 -2.12 -8.59
C LYS A 125 10.49 -0.84 -8.18
N LEU A 126 9.46 -0.41 -8.89
CA LEU A 126 8.79 0.87 -8.63
C LEU A 126 7.69 0.77 -7.58
N LEU A 127 7.46 1.88 -6.89
CA LEU A 127 6.38 2.10 -5.93
C LEU A 127 5.15 2.79 -6.55
N ASN A 128 5.15 3.02 -7.86
CA ASN A 128 4.07 3.70 -8.58
C ASN A 128 2.76 2.92 -8.48
N GLN A 129 1.86 3.39 -7.60
CA GLN A 129 0.57 2.73 -7.32
C GLN A 129 -0.32 2.58 -8.55
N SER A 130 -0.27 3.56 -9.45
CA SER A 130 -1.06 3.61 -10.67
C SER A 130 -0.44 2.84 -11.85
N SER A 131 0.66 2.10 -11.65
CA SER A 131 1.28 1.33 -12.72
C SER A 131 0.44 0.09 -13.05
N PHE A 132 -0.06 0.00 -14.28
CA PHE A 132 -0.68 -1.23 -14.82
C PHE A 132 0.33 -2.36 -15.04
N HIS A 133 1.63 -2.03 -15.07
CA HIS A 133 2.70 -3.01 -15.19
C HIS A 133 3.09 -3.61 -13.84
N ARG A 134 2.53 -3.14 -12.72
CA ARG A 134 2.86 -3.71 -11.41
C ARG A 134 2.59 -5.21 -11.40
N GLY A 135 3.53 -5.97 -10.83
CA GLY A 135 3.38 -7.41 -10.73
C GLY A 135 2.23 -7.75 -9.78
N MET A 136 1.08 -8.14 -10.32
CA MET A 136 -0.06 -8.66 -9.57
C MET A 136 -0.05 -10.18 -9.63
N ASP A 137 -0.13 -10.85 -8.49
CA ASP A 137 -0.44 -12.28 -8.46
C ASP A 137 -1.96 -12.45 -8.54
N TYR A 138 -2.48 -12.55 -9.76
CA TYR A 138 -3.91 -12.71 -10.02
C TYR A 138 -4.48 -14.01 -9.42
N ALA A 139 -3.67 -15.07 -9.32
CA ALA A 139 -4.11 -16.32 -8.71
C ALA A 139 -4.28 -16.14 -7.20
N ALA A 140 -3.33 -15.46 -6.54
CA ALA A 140 -3.46 -15.10 -5.14
C ALA A 140 -4.62 -14.14 -4.89
N LEU A 141 -4.88 -13.20 -5.80
CA LEU A 141 -6.00 -12.26 -5.69
C LEU A 141 -7.36 -12.98 -5.75
N GLU A 142 -7.51 -13.94 -6.67
CA GLU A 142 -8.73 -14.75 -6.75
C GLU A 142 -8.90 -15.65 -5.52
N GLU A 143 -7.80 -16.23 -5.01
CA GLU A 143 -7.82 -17.01 -3.77
C GLU A 143 -8.25 -16.15 -2.57
N GLU A 144 -7.70 -14.93 -2.42
CA GLU A 144 -8.07 -14.00 -1.35
C GLU A 144 -9.55 -13.60 -1.47
N ARG A 145 -10.01 -13.30 -2.69
CA ARG A 145 -11.42 -12.98 -2.97
C ARG A 145 -12.34 -14.14 -2.58
N ALA A 146 -12.02 -15.37 -2.99
CA ALA A 146 -12.81 -16.55 -2.64
C ALA A 146 -12.88 -16.75 -1.11
N LYS A 147 -11.77 -16.56 -0.40
CA LYS A 147 -11.75 -16.62 1.08
C LYS A 147 -12.59 -15.51 1.71
N LYS A 148 -12.53 -14.28 1.22
CA LYS A 148 -13.38 -13.17 1.68
C LYS A 148 -14.87 -13.43 1.42
N GLU A 149 -15.22 -13.95 0.25
CA GLU A 149 -16.59 -14.35 -0.09
C GLU A 149 -17.09 -15.44 0.87
N ALA A 150 -16.25 -16.41 1.22
CA ALA A 150 -16.58 -17.45 2.20
C ALA A 150 -16.79 -16.92 3.63
N ILE A 151 -16.11 -15.83 4.02
CA ILE A 151 -16.28 -15.19 5.34
C ILE A 151 -17.55 -14.32 5.39
N ARG A 152 -17.99 -13.76 4.27
CA ARG A 152 -19.09 -12.79 4.21
C ARG A 152 -20.39 -13.24 4.89
N PRO A 153 -20.86 -14.50 4.74
CA PRO A 153 -22.05 -14.99 5.42
C PRO A 153 -21.96 -14.93 6.95
N PHE A 154 -20.76 -15.09 7.53
CA PHE A 154 -20.57 -15.12 8.98
C PHE A 154 -20.95 -13.80 9.65
N TYR A 155 -20.75 -12.65 9.00
CA TYR A 155 -21.18 -11.35 9.52
C TYR A 155 -22.69 -11.28 9.73
N ARG A 156 -23.47 -11.91 8.84
CA ARG A 156 -24.92 -12.00 8.99
C ARG A 156 -25.27 -12.99 10.11
N MET A 157 -24.59 -14.14 10.15
CA MET A 157 -24.85 -15.19 11.14
C MET A 157 -24.63 -14.69 12.58
N VAL A 158 -23.54 -13.98 12.88
CA VAL A 158 -23.28 -13.46 14.23
C VAL A 158 -24.26 -12.36 14.67
N ARG A 159 -24.91 -11.67 13.73
CA ARG A 159 -25.92 -10.65 14.01
C ARG A 159 -27.32 -11.21 14.27
N HIS A 160 -27.63 -12.38 13.72
CA HIS A 160 -29.00 -12.91 13.71
C HIS A 160 -29.17 -14.27 14.42
N LYS A 161 -28.09 -14.98 14.74
CA LYS A 161 -28.20 -16.25 15.45
C LYS A 161 -28.56 -16.05 16.93
N LYS A 162 -29.39 -16.96 17.44
CA LYS A 162 -29.46 -17.33 18.86
C LYS A 162 -29.32 -18.85 18.92
N PRO A 163 -28.75 -19.43 19.98
CA PRO A 163 -28.28 -18.83 21.24
C PRO A 163 -26.88 -18.21 21.18
N ALA A 164 -26.50 -17.46 22.23
CA ALA A 164 -25.22 -16.77 22.39
C ALA A 164 -23.98 -17.65 22.15
N ARG A 165 -24.04 -18.92 22.56
CA ARG A 165 -22.97 -19.90 22.30
C ARG A 165 -22.70 -20.11 20.80
N GLN A 166 -23.75 -20.16 19.97
CA GLN A 166 -23.59 -20.32 18.54
C GLN A 166 -23.01 -19.05 17.89
N ILE A 167 -23.33 -17.86 18.41
CA ILE A 167 -22.69 -16.61 17.96
C ILE A 167 -21.19 -16.68 18.23
N PHE A 168 -20.81 -17.08 19.45
CA PHE A 168 -19.41 -17.23 19.85
C PHE A 168 -18.65 -18.22 18.95
N GLU A 169 -19.17 -19.44 18.76
CA GLU A 169 -18.54 -20.46 17.92
C GLU A 169 -18.43 -20.00 16.45
N THR A 170 -19.48 -19.35 15.94
CA THR A 170 -19.48 -18.76 14.58
C THR A 170 -18.42 -17.65 14.47
N ALA A 171 -18.27 -16.80 15.49
CA ALA A 171 -17.28 -15.74 15.52
C ALA A 171 -15.84 -16.29 15.60
N GLN A 172 -15.60 -17.35 16.39
CA GLN A 172 -14.30 -18.03 16.43
C GLN A 172 -13.91 -18.61 15.06
N GLN A 173 -14.84 -19.31 14.42
CA GLN A 173 -14.61 -19.85 13.07
C GLN A 173 -14.29 -18.74 12.07
N ALA A 174 -15.07 -17.67 12.05
CA ALA A 174 -14.87 -16.56 11.14
C ALA A 174 -13.54 -15.82 11.38
N LEU A 175 -13.15 -15.63 12.65
CA LEU A 175 -11.87 -15.01 13.00
C LEU A 175 -10.69 -15.89 12.58
N ALA A 176 -10.78 -17.21 12.76
CA ALA A 176 -9.76 -18.14 12.28
C ALA A 176 -9.61 -18.09 10.75
N MET A 177 -10.72 -17.99 10.01
CA MET A 177 -10.68 -17.80 8.55
C MET A 177 -10.05 -16.45 8.17
N GLN A 178 -10.31 -15.39 8.93
CA GLN A 178 -9.65 -14.10 8.74
C GLN A 178 -8.14 -14.17 9.00
N TYR A 179 -7.69 -14.90 10.01
CA TYR A 179 -6.26 -15.11 10.27
C TYR A 179 -5.55 -15.93 9.19
N ALA A 180 -6.28 -16.68 8.36
CA ALA A 180 -5.74 -17.42 7.22
C ALA A 180 -5.67 -16.58 5.93
N LEU A 181 -6.13 -15.32 5.95
CA LEU A 181 -5.93 -14.38 4.86
C LEU A 181 -4.49 -13.84 4.95
N ASP A 182 -3.74 -13.97 3.86
CA ASP A 182 -2.45 -13.30 3.71
C ASP A 182 -2.68 -11.98 2.95
N PRO A 183 -2.59 -10.82 3.62
CA PRO A 183 -2.82 -9.52 2.99
C PRO A 183 -1.80 -9.14 1.91
N HIS A 184 -0.63 -9.77 1.90
CA HIS A 184 0.51 -9.30 1.12
C HIS A 184 0.85 -10.20 -0.05
N ARG A 185 0.05 -11.25 -0.29
CA ARG A 185 0.31 -12.23 -1.35
C ARG A 185 -0.08 -11.74 -2.74
N THR A 186 -0.95 -10.74 -2.83
CA THR A 186 -1.56 -10.29 -4.11
C THR A 186 -0.72 -9.26 -4.87
N GLU A 187 0.09 -8.48 -4.16
CA GLU A 187 0.98 -7.47 -4.72
C GLU A 187 2.42 -8.00 -4.67
N THR A 188 3.14 -7.95 -5.79
CA THR A 188 4.53 -8.44 -5.88
C THR A 188 5.52 -7.30 -6.12
N GLY A 189 6.82 -7.62 -6.14
CA GLY A 189 7.89 -6.64 -6.29
C GLY A 189 7.98 -5.66 -5.13
N ARG A 190 8.70 -4.55 -5.33
CA ARG A 190 9.02 -3.57 -4.29
C ARG A 190 7.79 -2.93 -3.67
N PHE A 191 6.72 -2.73 -4.45
CA PHE A 191 5.47 -2.21 -3.89
C PHE A 191 4.85 -3.19 -2.88
N GLY A 192 4.75 -4.49 -3.23
CA GLY A 192 4.28 -5.53 -2.32
C GLY A 192 5.14 -5.68 -1.07
N GLU A 193 6.47 -5.64 -1.22
CA GLU A 193 7.43 -5.65 -0.11
C GLU A 193 7.19 -4.48 0.85
N VAL A 194 7.00 -3.27 0.32
CA VAL A 194 6.69 -2.09 1.13
C VAL A 194 5.33 -2.22 1.82
N LEU A 195 4.29 -2.67 1.13
CA LEU A 195 2.99 -2.89 1.77
C LEU A 195 3.07 -3.87 2.94
N LYS A 196 3.89 -4.91 2.81
CA LYS A 196 4.16 -5.89 3.86
C LYS A 196 4.92 -5.28 5.03
N ALA A 197 6.00 -4.56 4.76
CA ALA A 197 6.80 -3.90 5.80
C ALA A 197 6.02 -2.81 6.54
N MET A 198 5.08 -2.15 5.84
CA MET A 198 4.17 -1.16 6.41
C MET A 198 3.09 -1.76 7.32
N ASP A 199 2.82 -3.07 7.23
CA ASP A 199 1.56 -3.67 7.68
C ASP A 199 0.37 -2.85 7.12
N ALA A 200 0.46 -2.48 5.84
CA ALA A 200 -0.44 -1.49 5.23
C ALA A 200 -1.88 -1.99 5.14
N TYR A 201 -2.05 -3.30 5.05
CA TYR A 201 -3.32 -3.96 4.83
C TYR A 201 -3.42 -5.13 5.80
N THR A 202 -4.40 -5.08 6.70
CA THR A 202 -4.70 -6.16 7.62
C THR A 202 -6.17 -6.53 7.41
N PRO A 203 -6.50 -7.71 6.87
CA PRO A 203 -7.85 -8.07 6.45
C PRO A 203 -8.71 -8.54 7.64
N LEU A 204 -8.35 -8.09 8.84
CA LEU A 204 -8.95 -8.50 10.10
C LEU A 204 -10.01 -7.48 10.50
N SER A 205 -11.26 -7.94 10.62
CA SER A 205 -12.35 -7.09 11.09
C SER A 205 -12.40 -7.13 12.61
N PRO A 206 -12.56 -5.98 13.29
CA PRO A 206 -12.76 -5.96 14.74
C PRO A 206 -14.12 -6.55 15.15
N SER A 207 -14.99 -6.91 14.20
CA SER A 207 -16.34 -7.38 14.49
C SER A 207 -16.35 -8.76 15.18
N PHE A 208 -15.60 -9.74 14.70
CA PHE A 208 -15.65 -11.09 15.25
C PHE A 208 -14.94 -11.19 16.60
N ILE A 209 -13.82 -10.49 16.77
CA ILE A 209 -13.12 -10.45 18.06
C ILE A 209 -13.97 -9.83 19.17
N ALA A 210 -14.84 -8.85 18.85
CA ALA A 210 -15.77 -8.29 19.83
C ALA A 210 -16.69 -9.35 20.44
N TYR A 211 -17.34 -10.18 19.61
CA TYR A 211 -18.21 -11.25 20.12
C TYR A 211 -17.44 -12.26 20.98
N ILE A 212 -16.18 -12.57 20.63
CA ILE A 212 -15.33 -13.51 21.37
C ILE A 212 -14.97 -12.96 22.74
N VAL A 213 -14.48 -11.71 22.80
CA VAL A 213 -14.08 -11.05 24.05
C VAL A 213 -15.30 -10.83 24.96
N GLU A 214 -16.39 -10.31 24.41
CA GLU A 214 -17.64 -10.09 25.15
C GLU A 214 -18.21 -11.41 25.70
N TRP A 215 -18.12 -12.52 24.97
CA TRP A 215 -18.53 -13.83 25.48
C TRP A 215 -17.72 -14.24 26.73
N TYR A 216 -16.39 -14.18 26.65
CA TYR A 216 -15.53 -14.57 27.76
C TYR A 216 -15.75 -13.69 28.99
N VAL A 217 -15.83 -12.36 28.83
CA VAL A 217 -16.18 -11.45 29.93
C VAL A 217 -17.58 -11.75 30.46
N GLY A 218 -18.54 -12.03 29.59
CA GLY A 218 -19.90 -12.38 29.98
C GLY A 218 -20.03 -13.69 30.76
N ARG A 219 -19.02 -14.55 30.68
CA ARG A 219 -18.87 -15.80 31.45
C ARG A 219 -17.99 -15.63 32.69
N GLY A 220 -17.38 -14.46 32.89
CA GLY A 220 -16.41 -14.21 33.96
C GLY A 220 -15.01 -14.74 33.69
N ASP A 221 -14.72 -15.21 32.46
CA ASP A 221 -13.41 -15.74 32.06
C ASP A 221 -12.50 -14.61 31.54
N ILE A 222 -12.07 -13.76 32.47
CA ILE A 222 -11.22 -12.60 32.14
C ILE A 222 -9.85 -13.01 31.56
N PRO A 223 -9.17 -14.08 32.04
CA PRO A 223 -7.94 -14.55 31.44
C PRO A 223 -8.09 -14.91 29.95
N ALA A 224 -9.15 -15.64 29.58
CA ALA A 224 -9.39 -15.96 28.17
C ALA A 224 -9.73 -14.72 27.33
N ALA A 225 -10.47 -13.77 27.90
CA ALA A 225 -10.77 -12.50 27.23
C ALA A 225 -9.49 -11.69 26.93
N LYS A 226 -8.57 -11.59 27.89
CA LYS A 226 -7.25 -10.96 27.72
C LYS A 226 -6.44 -11.64 26.64
N ALA A 227 -6.30 -12.96 26.72
CA ALA A 227 -5.53 -13.73 25.75
C ALA A 227 -6.08 -13.59 24.31
N ALA A 228 -7.41 -13.58 24.15
CA ALA A 228 -8.03 -13.35 22.84
C ALA A 228 -7.73 -11.95 22.29
N LEU A 229 -7.84 -10.91 23.13
CA LEU A 229 -7.58 -9.53 22.75
C LEU A 229 -6.10 -9.27 22.41
N GLU A 230 -5.18 -9.81 23.22
CA GLU A 230 -3.73 -9.76 22.96
C GLU A 230 -3.36 -10.51 21.67
N GLY A 231 -3.96 -11.69 21.45
CA GLY A 231 -3.78 -12.45 20.22
C GLY A 231 -4.26 -11.70 18.97
N PHE A 232 -5.35 -10.93 19.09
CA PHE A 232 -5.84 -10.09 17.99
C PHE A 232 -4.95 -8.86 17.75
N THR A 233 -4.60 -8.12 18.80
CA THR A 233 -3.83 -6.87 18.70
C THR A 233 -2.39 -7.10 18.25
N SER A 234 -1.76 -8.23 18.62
CA SER A 234 -0.44 -8.62 18.10
C SER A 234 -0.47 -8.93 16.60
N ARG A 235 -1.57 -9.47 16.07
CA ARG A 235 -1.75 -9.78 14.65
C ARG A 235 -2.27 -8.61 13.83
N ALA A 236 -2.91 -7.63 14.46
CA ALA A 236 -3.43 -6.43 13.83
C ALA A 236 -3.09 -5.15 14.61
N PRO A 237 -1.80 -4.77 14.71
CA PRO A 237 -1.39 -3.60 15.50
C PRO A 237 -2.10 -2.30 15.11
N ARG A 238 -2.40 -2.10 13.81
CA ARG A 238 -3.16 -0.93 13.36
C ARG A 238 -4.61 -0.93 13.84
N GLN A 239 -5.25 -2.10 13.88
CA GLN A 239 -6.63 -2.25 14.37
C GLN A 239 -6.72 -2.08 15.90
N ALA A 240 -5.61 -2.20 16.64
CA ALA A 240 -5.59 -1.97 18.08
C ALA A 240 -6.04 -0.55 18.47
N ARG A 241 -5.88 0.43 17.56
CA ARG A 241 -6.33 1.82 17.75
C ARG A 241 -7.79 2.06 17.36
N HIS A 242 -8.46 1.05 16.80
CA HIS A 242 -9.87 1.18 16.42
C HIS A 242 -10.72 1.33 17.69
N GLU A 243 -11.66 2.28 17.70
CA GLU A 243 -12.52 2.61 18.86
C GLU A 243 -13.13 1.37 19.52
N LYS A 244 -13.70 0.47 18.70
CA LYS A 244 -14.22 -0.83 19.17
C LYS A 244 -13.19 -1.67 19.95
N ILE A 245 -11.94 -1.74 19.51
CA ILE A 245 -10.89 -2.52 20.18
C ILE A 245 -10.45 -1.84 21.48
N VAL A 246 -10.35 -0.51 21.48
CA VAL A 246 -10.09 0.28 22.69
C VAL A 246 -11.18 0.03 23.72
N HIS A 247 -12.45 0.06 23.31
CA HIS A 247 -13.57 -0.22 24.19
C HIS A 247 -13.55 -1.66 24.76
N LEU A 248 -13.16 -2.65 23.95
CA LEU A 248 -12.99 -4.02 24.44
C LEU A 248 -11.89 -4.11 25.50
N ALA A 249 -10.78 -3.38 25.33
CA ALA A 249 -9.71 -3.33 26.33
C ALA A 249 -10.23 -2.81 27.67
N GLU A 250 -11.01 -1.72 27.67
CA GLU A 250 -11.64 -1.17 28.88
C GLU A 250 -12.57 -2.18 29.58
N ILE A 251 -13.38 -2.90 28.80
CA ILE A 251 -14.28 -3.94 29.34
C ILE A 251 -13.47 -5.06 30.00
N VAL A 252 -12.39 -5.50 29.34
CA VAL A 252 -11.51 -6.58 29.83
C VAL A 252 -10.75 -6.15 31.09
N GLU A 253 -10.27 -4.91 31.15
CA GLU A 253 -9.62 -4.34 32.33
C GLU A 253 -10.57 -4.25 33.52
N ARG A 254 -11.80 -3.79 33.29
CA ARG A 254 -12.85 -3.73 34.32
C ARG A 254 -13.35 -5.13 34.72
N GLY A 255 -13.16 -6.13 33.87
CA GLY A 255 -13.66 -7.49 34.07
C GLY A 255 -15.19 -7.62 34.03
N SER A 256 -15.90 -6.60 33.55
CA SER A 256 -17.36 -6.55 33.54
C SER A 256 -17.90 -5.53 32.55
N PHE A 257 -19.19 -5.58 32.25
CA PHE A 257 -19.88 -4.61 31.40
C PHE A 257 -20.51 -3.48 32.22
N ALA A 258 -20.45 -2.24 31.72
CA ALA A 258 -21.34 -1.18 32.19
C ALA A 258 -22.79 -1.49 31.81
N THR A 259 -23.00 -1.91 30.56
CA THR A 259 -24.27 -2.42 30.04
C THR A 259 -24.01 -3.74 29.34
N ARG A 260 -24.58 -4.83 29.86
CA ARG A 260 -24.38 -6.16 29.27
C ARG A 260 -24.99 -6.23 27.87
N PRO A 261 -24.26 -6.72 26.84
CA PRO A 261 -24.81 -6.94 25.52
C PRO A 261 -26.00 -7.91 25.54
N LYS A 262 -27.14 -7.50 24.97
CA LYS A 262 -28.38 -8.31 24.95
C LYS A 262 -28.25 -9.67 24.27
N TRP A 263 -27.28 -9.82 23.37
CA TRP A 263 -27.06 -11.08 22.66
C TRP A 263 -26.46 -12.16 23.57
N LEU A 264 -25.90 -11.79 24.74
CA LEU A 264 -25.41 -12.70 25.78
C LEU A 264 -26.51 -13.20 26.71
N ASP A 265 -27.71 -12.64 26.60
CA ASP A 265 -28.85 -13.05 27.41
C ASP A 265 -29.37 -14.41 26.94
N PRO A 266 -29.91 -15.24 27.84
CA PRO A 266 -30.53 -16.50 27.44
C PRO A 266 -31.67 -16.23 26.43
N PRO A 267 -31.93 -17.15 25.49
CA PRO A 267 -33.06 -17.02 24.58
C PRO A 267 -34.36 -16.89 25.40
N ASN A 268 -35.22 -15.96 25.01
CA ASN A 268 -36.53 -15.81 25.63
C ASN A 268 -37.34 -17.09 25.35
N GLU A 269 -38.16 -17.57 26.29
CA GLU A 269 -38.99 -18.78 26.10
C GLU A 269 -39.88 -18.72 24.84
N LYS A 270 -40.21 -17.51 24.36
CA LYS A 270 -40.96 -17.28 23.12
C LYS A 270 -40.16 -17.49 21.83
N ASP A 271 -38.82 -17.50 21.89
CA ASP A 271 -37.93 -17.68 20.73
C ASP A 271 -37.66 -19.17 20.41
N VAL A 272 -38.12 -20.10 21.26
CA VAL A 272 -37.87 -21.56 21.14
C VAL A 272 -39.02 -22.28 20.40
N GLN A 273 -40.11 -21.58 20.06
CA GLN A 273 -41.30 -22.15 19.42
C GLN A 273 -41.46 -21.84 17.92
N GLN A 274 -40.42 -21.34 17.24
CA GLN A 274 -40.38 -21.17 15.77
C GLN A 274 -39.21 -21.94 15.18
#